data_AF-A0A177L591-F1
#
_entry.id   AF-A0A177L591-F1
#
_cell.length_a   1.000
_cell.length_b   1.000
_cell.length_c   1.000
_cell.angle_alpha   90.00
_cell.angle_beta   90.00
_cell.angle_gamma   90.00
#
_symmetry.space_group_name_H-M   'P 1'
#
loop_
_entity.id
_entity.type
_entity.pdbx_description
1 polymer ?
#
loop_
_entity_poly.entity_id
_entity_poly.type
_entity_poly.pdbx_seq_one_letter_code
_entity_poly.pdbx_strand_id
1 'polypeptide(L)' 'MKSFTMYIEKPMSYHERLFRSEGYTRDDIDKLAAQLVEKGFIEAGDPYAREIACVAEMAKVRARQYVDGGDAS' A
#
# COMPACT_ATOMS: atom_id res chain seq x y z
N MET A 1 -23.59 20.82 27.03
CA MET A 1 -22.97 19.57 26.52
C MET A 1 -22.06 19.98 25.36
N LYS A 2 -20.73 19.86 25.47
CA LYS A 2 -19.81 20.26 24.38
C LYS A 2 -19.77 19.12 23.37
N SER A 3 -20.18 19.36 22.13
CA SER A 3 -20.05 18.38 21.04
C SER A 3 -18.59 18.28 20.63
N PHE A 4 -18.05 17.06 20.58
CA PHE A 4 -16.78 16.78 19.92
C PHE A 4 -17.07 16.38 18.48
N THR A 5 -16.66 17.20 17.52
CA THR A 5 -16.72 16.85 16.10
C THR A 5 -15.45 16.06 15.77
N MET A 6 -15.57 14.75 15.61
CA MET A 6 -14.49 13.90 15.14
C MET A 6 -14.39 14.03 13.62
N TYR A 7 -13.37 14.71 13.13
CA TYR A 7 -13.03 14.73 11.71
C TYR A 7 -12.38 13.39 11.36
N ILE A 8 -13.17 12.47 10.82
CA ILE A 8 -12.61 11.28 10.17
C ILE A 8 -12.05 11.76 8.84
N GLU A 9 -10.74 12.02 8.78
CA GLU A 9 -10.05 12.12 7.50
C GLU A 9 -10.42 10.88 6.68
N LYS A 10 -10.90 11.08 5.45
CA LYS A 10 -11.26 9.96 4.57
C LYS A 10 -10.12 8.95 4.58
N PRO A 11 -10.40 7.64 4.73
CA PRO A 11 -9.34 6.64 4.73
C PRO A 11 -8.53 6.79 3.45
N MET A 12 -7.26 7.15 3.60
CA MET A 12 -6.35 7.42 2.50
C MET A 12 -6.25 6.17 1.61
N SER A 13 -6.30 6.32 0.29
CA SER A 13 -6.18 5.16 -0.62
C SER A 13 -4.80 4.51 -0.47
N TYR A 14 -4.66 3.23 -0.85
CA TYR A 14 -3.35 2.56 -0.79
C TYR A 14 -2.31 3.22 -1.71
N HIS A 15 -2.76 3.76 -2.84
CA HIS A 15 -1.95 4.55 -3.76
C HIS A 15 -1.32 5.76 -3.07
N GLU A 16 -2.14 6.55 -2.37
CA GLU A 16 -1.66 7.73 -1.64
C GLU A 16 -0.75 7.37 -0.46
N ARG A 17 -0.99 6.23 0.19
CA ARG A 17 -0.13 5.74 1.27
C ARG A 17 1.26 5.37 0.76
N LEU A 18 1.36 4.60 -0.32
CA LEU A 18 2.67 4.26 -0.93
C LEU A 18 3.40 5.49 -1.46
N PHE A 19 2.66 6.43 -2.08
CA PHE A 19 3.25 7.70 -2.52
C PHE A 19 3.91 8.44 -1.35
N ARG A 20 3.23 8.53 -0.20
CA ARG A 20 3.74 9.23 0.98
C ARG A 20 4.85 8.47 1.71
N SER A 21 4.74 7.15 1.86
CA SER A 21 5.68 6.37 2.66
C SER A 21 6.97 6.04 1.91
N GLU A 22 6.89 5.76 0.61
CA GLU A 22 8.01 5.22 -0.16
C GLU A 22 8.28 6.00 -1.47
N GLY A 23 7.50 7.04 -1.78
CA GLY A 23 7.71 7.88 -2.97
C GLY A 23 7.26 7.25 -4.29
N TYR A 24 6.39 6.24 -4.25
CA TYR A 24 5.98 5.50 -5.44
C TYR A 24 5.16 6.37 -6.38
N THR A 25 5.50 6.35 -7.67
CA THR A 25 4.69 6.98 -8.71
C THR A 25 3.59 6.03 -9.19
N ARG A 26 2.64 6.57 -9.96
CA ARG A 26 1.62 5.76 -10.64
C ARG A 26 2.25 4.71 -11.57
N ASP A 27 3.33 5.07 -12.26
CA ASP A 27 4.04 4.17 -13.17
C ASP A 27 4.72 3.02 -12.42
N ASP A 28 5.18 3.26 -11.18
CA ASP A 28 5.76 2.21 -10.34
C ASP A 28 4.69 1.20 -9.91
N ILE A 29 3.49 1.69 -9.56
CA ILE A 29 2.34 0.86 -9.23
C ILE A 29 1.90 0.03 -10.45
N ASP A 30 1.88 0.63 -11.64
CA ASP A 30 1.55 -0.09 -12.89
C ASP A 30 2.57 -1.20 -13.19
N LYS A 31 3.86 -0.92 -13.00
CA LYS A 31 4.93 -1.94 -13.15
C LYS A 31 4.79 -3.06 -12.12
N LEU A 32 4.46 -2.74 -10.87
CA LEU A 32 4.22 -3.74 -9.82
C LEU A 32 3.03 -4.64 -10.13
N ALA A 33 1.91 -4.05 -10.55
CA ALA A 33 0.74 -4.82 -10.98
C ALA A 33 1.10 -5.76 -12.13
N ALA A 34 1.82 -5.26 -13.14
CA ALA A 34 2.28 -6.09 -14.27
C ALA A 34 3.18 -7.24 -13.84
N GLN A 35 4.13 -7.00 -12.93
CA GLN A 35 5.02 -8.05 -12.41
C GLN A 35 4.27 -9.11 -11.60
N LEU A 36 3.25 -8.73 -10.83
CA LEU A 36 2.45 -9.68 -10.06
C LEU A 36 1.57 -10.54 -10.98
N VAL A 37 1.07 -9.98 -12.07
CA VAL A 37 0.38 -10.73 -13.13
C VAL A 37 1.34 -11.69 -13.85
N GLU A 38 2.51 -11.21 -14.26
CA GLU A 38 3.53 -12.02 -14.94
C GLU A 38 3.97 -13.23 -14.10
N LYS A 39 4.11 -13.03 -12.78
CA LYS A 39 4.48 -14.08 -11.83
C LYS A 39 3.32 -15.00 -11.44
N GLY A 40 2.10 -14.73 -11.92
CA GLY A 40 0.91 -15.52 -11.62
C GLY A 40 0.32 -15.32 -10.23
N PHE A 41 0.64 -14.22 -9.54
CA PHE A 41 0.02 -13.86 -8.26
C PHE A 41 -1.34 -13.17 -8.44
N ILE A 42 -1.57 -12.53 -9.59
CA ILE A 42 -2.82 -11.86 -9.97
C ILE A 42 -3.23 -12.36 -11.34
N GLU A 43 -4.53 -12.58 -11.56
CA GLU A 43 -5.04 -12.97 -12.87
C GLU A 43 -4.87 -11.84 -13.89
N ALA A 44 -4.55 -12.20 -15.13
CA ALA A 44 -4.44 -11.23 -16.21
C ALA A 44 -5.81 -10.58 -16.49
N GLY A 45 -5.86 -9.25 -16.42
CA GLY A 45 -7.09 -8.48 -16.63
C GLY A 45 -7.91 -8.23 -15.36
N ASP A 46 -7.40 -8.60 -14.17
CA ASP A 46 -8.05 -8.26 -12.91
C ASP A 46 -8.20 -6.72 -12.78
N PRO A 47 -9.43 -6.19 -12.63
CA PRO A 47 -9.68 -4.75 -12.52
C PRO A 47 -9.08 -4.12 -11.25
N TYR A 48 -8.69 -4.93 -10.26
CA TYR A 48 -8.12 -4.53 -8.98
C TYR A 48 -6.61 -4.80 -8.86
N ALA A 49 -5.93 -5.12 -9.96
CA ALA A 49 -4.50 -5.47 -9.94
C ALA A 49 -3.62 -4.38 -9.28
N ARG A 50 -3.96 -3.11 -9.47
CA ARG A 50 -3.26 -1.96 -8.87
C ARG A 50 -3.44 -1.92 -7.36
N GLU A 51 -4.67 -2.07 -6.89
CA GLU A 51 -4.99 -2.08 -5.45
C GLU A 51 -4.31 -3.25 -4.75
N ILE A 52 -4.35 -4.44 -5.36
CA ILE A 52 -3.68 -5.64 -4.82
C ILE A 52 -2.16 -5.41 -4.76
N ALA A 53 -1.56 -4.85 -5.82
CA ALA A 53 -0.14 -4.50 -5.84
C ALA A 53 0.22 -3.52 -4.72
N CYS A 54 -0.64 -2.51 -4.49
CA CYS A 54 -0.41 -1.54 -3.43
C CYS A 54 -0.50 -2.16 -2.04
N VAL A 55 -1.48 -3.03 -1.80
CA VAL A 55 -1.64 -3.75 -0.53
C VAL A 55 -0.43 -4.65 -0.26
N ALA A 56 0.01 -5.40 -1.27
CA ALA A 56 1.17 -6.27 -1.17
C ALA A 56 2.43 -5.49 -0.82
N GLU A 57 2.66 -4.34 -1.44
CA GLU A 57 3.85 -3.54 -1.16
C GLU A 57 3.78 -2.87 0.22
N MET A 58 2.61 -2.35 0.62
CA MET A 58 2.41 -1.84 1.98
C MET A 58 2.67 -2.90 3.05
N ALA A 59 2.27 -4.16 2.80
CA ALA A 59 2.56 -5.26 3.70
C ALA A 59 4.08 -5.52 3.83
N LYS A 60 4.84 -5.41 2.73
CA LYS A 60 6.31 -5.52 2.77
C LYS A 60 6.94 -4.36 3.54
N VAL A 61 6.53 -3.13 3.27
CA VAL A 61 6.99 -1.92 4.00
C VAL A 61 6.78 -2.13 5.49
N ARG A 62 5.58 -2.54 5.88
CA ARG A 62 5.23 -2.79 7.27
C ARG A 62 6.03 -3.94 7.88
N ALA A 63 6.25 -5.03 7.13
CA ALA A 63 7.08 -6.13 7.59
C ALA A 63 8.54 -5.70 7.87
N ARG A 64 9.12 -4.84 7.01
CA ARG A 64 10.47 -4.27 7.25
C ARG A 64 10.53 -3.49 8.56
N GLN A 65 9.52 -2.67 8.84
CA GLN A 65 9.45 -1.88 10.08
C GLN A 65 9.41 -2.76 11.36
N TYR A 66 8.82 -3.95 11.30
CA TYR A 66 8.81 -4.87 12.45
C TYR A 66 10.08 -5.71 12.58
N VAL A 67 10.79 -5.97 11.48
CA VAL A 67 12.08 -6.67 11.52
C VAL A 67 13.20 -5.75 12.00
N ASP A 68 13.22 -4.49 11.55
CA ASP A 68 14.21 -3.49 11.98
C ASP A 68 13.90 -2.90 13.37
N GLY A 69 12.67 -3.04 13.87
CA GLY A 69 12.26 -2.63 15.22
C GLY A 69 12.46 -3.68 16.31
N GLY A 70 13.05 -4.83 15.97
CA GLY A 70 13.25 -5.98 16.87
C GLY A 70 14.49 -5.91 17.77
N ASP A 71 15.24 -4.80 17.74
CA ASP A 71 16.37 -4.55 18.63
C ASP A 71 16.29 -3.13 19.22
N ALA A 72 15.18 -2.89 19.93
CA ALA A 72 15.12 -1.82 20.93
C ALA A 72 15.27 -2.50 22.30
N SER A 73 16.53 -2.53 22.75
CA SER A 73 16.99 -2.71 24.12
C SER A 73 16.06 -2.15 25.20
#